data_AF-A0A2K3URV5-F1
#
_entry.id   AF-A0A2K3URV5-F1
#
_cell.length_a   1.000
_cell.length_b   1.000
_cell.length_c   1.000
_cell.angle_alpha   90.00
_cell.angle_beta   90.00
_cell.angle_gamma   90.00
#
_symmetry.space_group_name_H-M   'P 1'
#
loop_
_entity.id
_entity.type
_entity.pdbx_description
1 polymer ?
#
loop_
_entity_poly.entity_id
_entity_poly.type
_entity_poly.pdbx_seq_one_letter_code
_entity_poly.pdbx_strand_id
1 'polypeptide(L)'
;AFLGTPSGTAAWTLQFGGHHLAINATVAGANITLAPSLTGGQPITTTQSGKTVTVVEKVPQEVRDASTLLQGLSAAQQAKAVIGTNRIDLVLGPGQDGKTLQPEGLPGSAMTAAQKTQLLALIKDRLNILNADDAAPKLAAIQKNLDQTYFAWYGPATAANAGSAYYRITGPTVVIEFSPQSMGGDATNHLHNMYREPGNDYGAAWTK
;
A
#
# COMPACT_ATOMS: atom_id res chain seq x y z
N ALA A 1 1.60 22.16 -2.58
CA ALA A 1 0.71 23.05 -3.35
C ALA A 1 -0.73 22.81 -2.94
N PHE A 2 -1.58 23.84 -3.00
CA PHE A 2 -3.03 23.68 -2.92
C PHE A 2 -3.60 23.79 -4.34
N LEU A 3 -4.42 22.83 -4.74
CA LEU A 3 -5.21 22.89 -5.97
C LEU A 3 -6.66 23.21 -5.58
N GLY A 4 -7.16 24.36 -6.04
CA GLY A 4 -8.41 24.93 -5.53
C GLY A 4 -8.21 25.69 -4.21
N THR A 5 -9.32 26.14 -3.62
CA THR A 5 -9.33 26.88 -2.35
C THR A 5 -9.78 25.95 -1.22
N PRO A 6 -9.01 25.82 -0.12
CA PRO A 6 -9.43 25.05 1.04
C PRO A 6 -10.84 25.41 1.50
N SER A 7 -11.69 24.38 1.62
CA SER A 7 -13.11 24.51 1.92
C SER A 7 -13.62 23.28 2.66
N GLY A 8 -14.62 23.47 3.52
CA GLY A 8 -15.35 22.37 4.16
C GLY A 8 -16.46 21.77 3.28
N THR A 9 -16.71 22.36 2.10
CA THR A 9 -17.82 21.95 1.21
C THR A 9 -17.36 21.74 -0.23
N ALA A 10 -16.62 22.68 -0.80
CA ALA A 10 -16.09 22.58 -2.15
C ALA A 10 -14.87 21.66 -2.20
N ALA A 11 -14.63 21.03 -3.35
CA ALA A 11 -13.48 20.17 -3.53
C ALA A 11 -12.17 20.95 -3.64
N TRP A 12 -11.11 20.44 -3.01
CA TRP A 12 -9.74 20.96 -3.12
C TRP A 12 -8.73 19.86 -2.78
N THR A 13 -7.49 20.04 -3.20
CA THR A 13 -6.41 19.05 -2.95
C THR A 13 -5.18 19.71 -2.35
N LEU A 14 -4.67 19.15 -1.25
CA LEU A 14 -3.28 19.37 -0.82
C LEU A 14 -2.37 18.36 -1.53
N GLN A 15 -1.43 18.87 -2.31
CA GLN A 15 -0.33 18.08 -2.85
C GLN A 15 0.95 18.38 -2.09
N PHE A 16 1.53 17.37 -1.46
CA PHE A 16 2.80 17.49 -0.75
C PHE A 16 3.72 16.32 -1.11
N GLY A 17 4.96 16.60 -1.49
CA GLY A 17 5.84 15.54 -1.95
C GLY A 17 7.27 15.95 -2.30
N GLY A 18 8.01 14.97 -2.78
CA GLY A 18 9.42 14.99 -3.18
C GLY A 18 9.78 13.65 -3.85
N HIS A 19 11.06 13.27 -3.86
CA HIS A 19 11.51 12.06 -4.58
C HIS A 19 10.82 10.76 -4.11
N HIS A 20 10.78 10.53 -2.79
CA HIS A 20 10.20 9.32 -2.18
C HIS A 20 8.86 9.56 -1.47
N LEU A 21 8.19 10.69 -1.75
CA LEU A 21 6.95 11.05 -1.09
C LEU A 21 6.01 11.77 -2.06
N ALA A 22 4.76 11.32 -2.13
CA ALA A 22 3.69 12.05 -2.80
C ALA A 22 2.39 11.81 -2.03
N ILE A 23 1.88 12.84 -1.38
CA ILE A 23 0.60 12.85 -0.69
C ILE A 23 -0.34 13.75 -1.47
N ASN A 24 -1.43 13.18 -1.99
CA ASN A 24 -2.50 13.89 -2.66
C ASN A 24 -3.75 13.78 -1.78
N ALA A 25 -3.94 14.73 -0.87
CA ALA A 25 -5.10 14.76 0.01
C ALA A 25 -6.22 15.58 -0.64
N THR A 26 -7.15 14.91 -1.33
CA THR A 26 -8.33 15.54 -1.93
C THR A 26 -9.48 15.48 -0.95
N VAL A 27 -10.02 16.65 -0.60
CA VAL A 27 -11.18 16.82 0.28
C VAL A 27 -12.36 17.30 -0.56
N ALA A 28 -13.53 16.71 -0.37
CA ALA A 28 -14.79 17.09 -1.02
C ALA A 28 -15.97 16.92 -0.05
N GLY A 29 -16.37 18.00 0.62
CA GLY A 29 -17.35 17.95 1.71
C GLY A 29 -16.85 17.08 2.85
N ALA A 30 -17.62 16.04 3.19
CA ALA A 30 -17.26 15.04 4.21
C ALA A 30 -16.34 13.92 3.70
N ASN A 31 -15.93 13.95 2.42
CA ASN A 31 -15.07 12.91 1.85
C ASN A 31 -13.63 13.37 1.80
N ILE A 32 -12.70 12.45 2.07
CA ILE A 32 -11.27 12.63 1.81
C ILE A 32 -10.70 11.38 1.13
N THR A 33 -9.76 11.57 0.23
CA THR A 33 -8.88 10.49 -0.25
C THR A 33 -7.44 10.94 -0.24
N LEU A 34 -6.54 10.00 0.05
CA LEU A 34 -5.11 10.16 -0.15
C LEU A 34 -4.65 9.51 -1.45
N ALA A 35 -5.55 8.85 -2.19
CA ALA A 35 -5.22 8.17 -3.42
C ALA A 35 -5.06 9.17 -4.58
N PRO A 36 -4.03 9.03 -5.43
CA PRO A 36 -2.89 8.16 -5.24
C PRO A 36 -1.89 8.76 -4.24
N SER A 37 -1.27 7.92 -3.41
CA SER A 37 -0.14 8.35 -2.57
C SER A 37 1.04 7.41 -2.67
N LEU A 38 2.23 7.99 -2.69
CA LEU A 38 3.50 7.28 -2.56
C LEU A 38 4.16 7.66 -1.23
N THR A 39 4.59 6.67 -0.47
CA THR A 39 5.45 6.87 0.70
C THR A 39 6.68 5.98 0.58
N GLY A 40 7.82 6.44 1.04
CA GLY A 40 9.06 5.72 0.83
C GLY A 40 10.23 6.45 1.46
N GLY A 41 11.43 5.96 1.16
CA GLY A 41 12.65 6.61 1.62
C GLY A 41 13.90 5.91 1.13
N GLN A 42 14.97 6.68 1.04
CA GLN A 42 16.33 6.23 0.76
C GLN A 42 17.30 7.20 1.46
N PRO A 43 17.86 6.85 2.64
CA PRO A 43 17.67 5.60 3.37
C PRO A 43 16.36 5.57 4.20
N ILE A 44 15.86 4.38 4.50
CA ILE A 44 14.77 4.15 5.48
C ILE A 44 15.31 4.14 6.91
N THR A 45 16.51 3.62 7.12
CA THR A 45 17.22 3.60 8.38
C THR A 45 18.57 4.27 8.22
N THR A 46 18.88 5.17 9.15
CA THR A 46 20.18 5.86 9.19
C THR A 46 20.74 5.85 10.60
N THR A 47 22.05 5.71 10.72
CA THR A 47 22.75 5.79 12.00
C THR A 47 23.46 7.13 12.09
N GLN A 48 23.04 7.96 13.06
CA GLN A 48 23.66 9.24 13.36
C GLN A 48 24.06 9.29 14.84
N SER A 49 25.32 9.62 15.12
CA SER A 49 25.86 9.71 16.48
C SER A 49 25.55 8.49 17.36
N GLY A 50 25.65 7.28 16.77
CA GLY A 50 25.37 6.01 17.44
C GLY A 50 23.88 5.67 17.64
N LYS A 51 22.95 6.50 17.15
CA LYS A 51 21.50 6.24 17.20
C LYS A 51 20.99 5.86 15.81
N THR A 52 20.33 4.70 15.72
CA THR A 52 19.59 4.31 14.52
C THR A 52 18.20 4.96 14.52
N VAL A 53 17.86 5.67 13.45
CA VAL A 53 16.57 6.31 13.22
C VAL A 53 15.90 5.65 12.03
N THR A 54 14.61 5.34 12.13
CA THR A 54 13.78 4.89 11.01
C THR A 54 12.96 6.06 10.50
N VAL A 55 13.18 6.47 9.25
CA VAL A 55 12.56 7.63 8.60
C VAL A 55 11.06 7.41 8.37
N VAL A 56 10.65 6.17 8.11
CA VAL A 56 9.23 5.79 7.95
C VAL A 56 8.86 4.70 8.95
N GLU A 57 8.49 5.11 10.16
CA GLU A 57 8.34 4.24 11.34
C GLU A 57 7.38 3.06 11.15
N LYS A 58 6.33 3.22 10.33
CA LYS A 58 5.31 2.19 10.10
C LYS A 58 5.71 1.13 9.08
N VAL A 59 6.66 1.41 8.19
CA VAL A 59 7.04 0.46 7.12
C VAL A 59 7.56 -0.87 7.68
N PRO A 60 8.39 -0.91 8.74
CA PRO A 60 8.76 -2.17 9.38
C PRO A 60 7.56 -2.99 9.90
N GLN A 61 6.49 -2.35 10.37
CA GLN A 61 5.29 -3.05 10.82
C GLN A 61 4.54 -3.66 9.65
N GLU A 62 4.33 -2.89 8.58
CA GLU A 62 3.60 -3.35 7.41
C GLU A 62 4.31 -4.52 6.70
N VAL A 63 5.65 -4.50 6.64
CA VAL A 63 6.45 -5.64 6.16
C VAL A 63 6.28 -6.87 7.04
N ARG A 64 6.24 -6.71 8.36
CA ARG A 64 5.99 -7.83 9.29
C ARG A 64 4.60 -8.40 9.11
N ASP A 65 3.59 -7.57 8.89
CA ASP A 65 2.20 -8.03 8.73
C ASP A 65 1.99 -8.70 7.37
N ALA A 66 2.61 -8.22 6.30
CA ALA A 66 2.64 -8.89 5.01
C ALA A 66 3.34 -10.26 5.10
N SER A 67 4.47 -10.32 5.80
CA SER A 67 5.20 -11.57 6.05
C SER A 67 4.39 -12.55 6.89
N THR A 68 3.69 -12.06 7.91
CA THR A 68 2.82 -12.85 8.80
C THR A 68 1.63 -13.42 8.03
N LEU A 69 0.99 -12.62 7.17
CA LEU A 69 -0.07 -13.10 6.28
C LEU A 69 0.46 -14.23 5.40
N LEU A 70 1.59 -14.04 4.72
CA LEU A 70 2.19 -15.05 3.84
C LEU A 70 2.50 -16.36 4.59
N GLN A 71 3.08 -16.27 5.79
CA GLN A 71 3.41 -17.44 6.61
C GLN A 71 2.18 -18.16 7.16
N GLY A 72 1.07 -17.44 7.38
CA GLY A 72 -0.21 -18.00 7.81
C GLY A 72 -0.98 -18.73 6.69
N LEU A 73 -0.50 -18.69 5.44
CA LEU A 73 -1.08 -19.41 4.32
C LEU A 73 -0.66 -20.88 4.33
N SER A 74 -1.57 -21.76 3.91
CA SER A 74 -1.23 -23.16 3.59
C SER A 74 -0.28 -23.23 2.39
N ALA A 75 0.43 -24.35 2.20
CA ALA A 75 1.33 -24.54 1.06
C ALA A 75 0.62 -24.32 -0.29
N ALA A 76 -0.64 -24.78 -0.43
CA ALA A 76 -1.43 -24.58 -1.65
C ALA A 76 -1.83 -23.11 -1.87
N GLN A 77 -2.05 -22.36 -0.79
CA GLN A 77 -2.32 -20.92 -0.85
C GLN A 77 -1.05 -20.12 -1.16
N GLN A 78 0.10 -20.48 -0.55
CA GLN A 78 1.40 -19.86 -0.85
C GLN A 78 1.80 -20.08 -2.31
N ALA A 79 1.55 -21.27 -2.87
CA ALA A 79 1.79 -21.56 -4.29
C ALA A 79 0.97 -20.67 -5.24
N LYS A 80 -0.14 -20.08 -4.76
CA LYS A 80 -0.91 -19.08 -5.52
C LYS A 80 -0.43 -17.65 -5.24
N ALA A 81 -0.08 -17.34 -3.99
CA ALA A 81 0.33 -16.00 -3.59
C ALA A 81 1.73 -15.63 -4.09
N VAL A 82 2.68 -16.57 -4.07
CA VAL A 82 4.06 -16.34 -4.51
C VAL A 82 4.15 -16.55 -6.02
N ILE A 83 4.32 -15.45 -6.75
CA ILE A 83 4.33 -15.45 -8.21
C ILE A 83 5.75 -15.61 -8.76
N GLY A 84 6.72 -15.00 -8.10
CA GLY A 84 8.12 -15.02 -8.53
C GLY A 84 9.08 -15.06 -7.36
N THR A 85 10.25 -15.66 -7.57
CA THR A 85 11.33 -15.73 -6.57
C THR A 85 12.20 -14.48 -6.54
N ASN A 86 12.06 -13.61 -7.55
CA ASN A 86 12.75 -12.32 -7.64
C ASN A 86 11.76 -11.19 -7.37
N ARG A 87 12.18 -10.19 -6.60
CA ARG A 87 11.40 -8.95 -6.44
C ARG A 87 11.28 -8.23 -7.80
N ILE A 88 10.21 -7.47 -7.95
CA ILE A 88 9.95 -6.60 -9.10
C ILE A 88 9.82 -5.15 -8.64
N ASP A 89 9.76 -4.22 -9.59
CA ASP A 89 9.46 -2.81 -9.28
C ASP A 89 7.95 -2.54 -9.22
N LEU A 90 7.56 -1.35 -8.77
CA LEU A 90 6.17 -0.89 -8.78
C LEU A 90 5.58 -1.02 -10.19
N VAL A 91 4.42 -1.68 -10.29
CA VAL A 91 3.70 -1.86 -11.55
C VAL A 91 2.74 -0.70 -11.78
N LEU A 92 2.10 -0.21 -10.72
CA LEU A 92 1.15 0.91 -10.72
C LEU A 92 1.69 2.11 -9.93
N GLY A 93 3.00 2.33 -10.01
CA GLY A 93 3.70 3.47 -9.39
C GLY A 93 3.39 4.83 -10.03
N PRO A 94 4.21 5.86 -9.79
CA PRO A 94 4.04 7.20 -10.36
C PRO A 94 3.92 7.19 -11.90
N GLY A 95 3.02 8.02 -12.44
CA GLY A 95 2.78 8.12 -13.89
C GLY A 95 1.94 6.99 -14.50
N GLN A 96 1.43 6.06 -13.69
CA GLN A 96 0.57 4.95 -14.12
C GLN A 96 -0.92 5.23 -13.85
N ASP A 97 -1.33 6.50 -13.85
CA ASP A 97 -2.68 6.93 -13.52
C ASP A 97 -3.73 6.33 -14.46
N GLY A 98 -4.89 5.97 -13.92
CA GLY A 98 -6.02 5.39 -14.68
C GLY A 98 -5.79 3.97 -15.20
N LYS A 99 -4.62 3.36 -14.98
CA LYS A 99 -4.38 1.97 -15.36
C LYS A 99 -5.01 1.00 -14.36
N THR A 100 -5.46 -0.13 -14.89
CA THR A 100 -6.01 -1.23 -14.09
C THR A 100 -5.06 -2.41 -14.15
N LEU A 101 -4.65 -2.91 -12.98
CA LEU A 101 -3.89 -4.16 -12.90
C LEU A 101 -4.82 -5.36 -13.00
N GLN A 102 -4.36 -6.39 -13.70
CA GLN A 102 -5.04 -7.68 -13.63
C GLN A 102 -4.86 -8.27 -12.22
N PRO A 103 -5.91 -8.85 -11.63
CA PRO A 103 -5.79 -9.56 -10.38
C PRO A 103 -4.79 -10.72 -10.51
N GLU A 104 -3.93 -10.87 -9.52
CA GLU A 104 -2.90 -11.92 -9.48
C GLU A 104 -2.65 -12.30 -8.02
N GLY A 105 -2.22 -13.53 -7.78
CA GLY A 105 -1.98 -14.02 -6.43
C GLY A 105 -3.18 -14.79 -5.86
N LEU A 106 -3.22 -14.85 -4.53
CA LEU A 106 -4.28 -15.53 -3.80
C LEU A 106 -5.49 -14.59 -3.64
N PRO A 107 -6.68 -14.93 -4.20
CA PRO A 107 -7.89 -14.17 -3.92
C PRO A 107 -8.34 -14.37 -2.47
N GLY A 108 -8.92 -13.33 -1.87
CA GLY A 108 -9.51 -13.39 -0.55
C GLY A 108 -10.62 -14.44 -0.45
N SER A 109 -11.35 -14.73 -1.53
CA SER A 109 -12.33 -15.83 -1.56
C SER A 109 -11.74 -17.21 -1.27
N ALA A 110 -10.42 -17.39 -1.48
CA ALA A 110 -9.68 -18.61 -1.14
C ALA A 110 -8.96 -18.54 0.22
N MET A 111 -9.14 -17.46 0.99
CA MET A 111 -8.58 -17.27 2.33
C MET A 111 -9.57 -17.71 3.41
N THR A 112 -9.05 -18.21 4.53
CA THR A 112 -9.84 -18.45 5.75
C THR A 112 -10.27 -17.11 6.37
N ALA A 113 -11.23 -17.14 7.30
CA ALA A 113 -11.65 -15.93 8.02
C ALA A 113 -10.48 -15.25 8.78
N ALA A 114 -9.57 -16.05 9.36
CA ALA A 114 -8.38 -15.53 10.03
C ALA A 114 -7.41 -14.84 9.05
N GLN A 115 -7.19 -15.44 7.87
CA GLN A 115 -6.35 -14.85 6.83
C GLN A 115 -6.96 -13.57 6.24
N LYS A 116 -8.28 -13.53 6.04
CA LYS A 116 -8.99 -12.29 5.63
C LYS A 116 -8.83 -11.18 6.67
N THR A 117 -8.84 -11.54 7.96
CA THR A 117 -8.61 -10.59 9.06
C THR A 117 -7.19 -10.02 9.00
N GLN A 118 -6.18 -10.87 8.75
CA GLN A 118 -4.79 -10.45 8.55
C GLN A 118 -4.62 -9.56 7.30
N LEU A 119 -5.26 -9.92 6.19
CA LEU A 119 -5.27 -9.10 4.98
C LEU A 119 -5.86 -7.71 5.23
N LEU A 120 -6.99 -7.62 5.94
CA LEU A 120 -7.60 -6.35 6.29
C LEU A 120 -6.73 -5.53 7.25
N ALA A 121 -6.05 -6.17 8.20
CA ALA A 121 -5.11 -5.52 9.10
C ALA A 121 -3.91 -4.91 8.34
N LEU A 122 -3.34 -5.66 7.39
CA LEU A 122 -2.28 -5.16 6.51
C LEU A 122 -2.73 -3.96 5.68
N ILE A 123 -3.93 -4.00 5.10
CA ILE A 123 -4.49 -2.86 4.36
C ILE A 123 -4.69 -1.66 5.29
N LYS A 124 -5.13 -1.90 6.53
CA LYS A 124 -5.33 -0.85 7.53
C LYS A 124 -4.03 -0.14 7.91
N ASP A 125 -2.90 -0.84 7.98
CA ASP A 125 -1.60 -0.19 8.22
C ASP A 125 -1.30 0.92 7.24
N ARG A 126 -1.62 0.68 5.96
CA ARG A 126 -1.48 1.69 4.89
C ARG A 126 -2.45 2.86 5.06
N LEU A 127 -3.69 2.57 5.43
CA LEU A 127 -4.75 3.58 5.55
C LEU A 127 -4.69 4.39 6.84
N ASN A 128 -3.95 3.95 7.87
CA ASN A 128 -3.78 4.64 9.15
C ASN A 128 -2.97 5.97 9.04
N ILE A 129 -2.77 6.51 7.84
CA ILE A 129 -2.38 7.92 7.63
C ILE A 129 -3.62 8.82 7.78
N LEU A 130 -4.81 8.32 7.40
CA LEU A 130 -6.08 8.95 7.68
C LEU A 130 -6.44 8.81 9.17
N ASN A 131 -7.22 9.75 9.69
CA ASN A 131 -7.85 9.58 10.99
C ASN A 131 -8.91 8.46 10.94
N ALA A 132 -9.37 8.02 12.11
CA ALA A 132 -10.28 6.87 12.21
C ALA A 132 -11.60 7.08 11.47
N ASP A 133 -12.16 8.29 11.52
CA ASP A 133 -13.46 8.61 10.91
C ASP A 133 -13.37 8.57 9.39
N ASP A 134 -12.28 9.09 8.81
CA ASP A 134 -12.03 9.09 7.37
C ASP A 134 -11.60 7.71 6.83
N ALA A 135 -10.91 6.91 7.65
CA ALA A 135 -10.49 5.56 7.29
C ALA A 135 -11.66 4.55 7.34
N ALA A 136 -12.61 4.72 8.25
CA ALA A 136 -13.73 3.81 8.47
C ALA A 136 -14.55 3.49 7.20
N PRO A 137 -15.04 4.47 6.40
CA PRO A 137 -15.82 4.17 5.20
C PRO A 137 -14.98 3.44 4.13
N LYS A 138 -13.68 3.74 4.03
CA LYS A 138 -12.77 3.06 3.10
C LYS A 138 -12.55 1.60 3.50
N LEU A 139 -12.26 1.36 4.78
CA LEU A 139 -12.10 0.01 5.31
C LEU A 139 -13.39 -0.81 5.19
N ALA A 140 -14.57 -0.20 5.38
CA ALA A 140 -15.84 -0.87 5.17
C ALA A 140 -16.08 -1.26 3.70
N ALA A 141 -15.71 -0.39 2.75
CA ALA A 141 -15.79 -0.70 1.32
C ALA A 141 -14.83 -1.84 0.94
N ILE A 142 -13.61 -1.82 1.46
CA ILE A 142 -12.61 -2.87 1.25
C ILE A 142 -13.09 -4.19 1.85
N GLN A 143 -13.60 -4.19 3.08
CA GLN A 143 -14.11 -5.37 3.76
C GLN A 143 -15.23 -6.07 2.97
N LYS A 144 -16.16 -5.29 2.37
CA LYS A 144 -17.21 -5.82 1.49
C LYS A 144 -16.67 -6.50 0.23
N ASN A 145 -15.50 -6.08 -0.24
CA ASN A 145 -14.87 -6.56 -1.48
C ASN A 145 -13.65 -7.47 -1.22
N LEU A 146 -13.44 -7.97 0.01
CA LEU A 146 -12.27 -8.79 0.34
C LEU A 146 -12.19 -10.06 -0.50
N ASP A 147 -13.33 -10.66 -0.85
CA ASP A 147 -13.37 -11.88 -1.66
C ASP A 147 -12.81 -11.69 -3.08
N GLN A 148 -12.86 -10.45 -3.57
CA GLN A 148 -12.33 -9.98 -4.86
C GLN A 148 -11.01 -9.23 -4.70
N THR A 149 -10.42 -9.21 -3.51
CA THR A 149 -9.11 -8.61 -3.24
C THR A 149 -8.05 -9.70 -3.24
N TYR A 150 -6.96 -9.48 -3.95
CA TYR A 150 -5.90 -10.47 -4.16
C TYR A 150 -4.62 -10.05 -3.47
N PHE A 151 -3.88 -11.03 -2.96
CA PHE A 151 -2.55 -10.85 -2.38
C PHE A 151 -1.50 -11.60 -3.21
N ALA A 152 -0.52 -10.88 -3.75
CA ALA A 152 0.59 -11.42 -4.52
C ALA A 152 1.95 -11.04 -3.93
N TRP A 153 2.94 -11.91 -4.11
CA TRP A 153 4.27 -11.83 -3.54
C TRP A 153 5.34 -12.17 -4.57
N TYR A 154 6.43 -11.39 -4.57
CA TYR A 154 7.57 -11.55 -5.46
C TYR A 154 8.86 -11.36 -4.69
N GLY A 155 9.71 -12.38 -4.65
CA GLY A 155 10.97 -12.32 -3.91
C GLY A 155 11.06 -13.34 -2.78
N PRO A 156 11.99 -13.14 -1.83
CA PRO A 156 12.19 -14.06 -0.71
C PRO A 156 10.91 -14.22 0.13
N ALA A 157 10.51 -15.46 0.40
CA ALA A 157 9.30 -15.78 1.17
C ALA A 157 9.58 -16.14 2.64
N THR A 158 10.83 -16.06 3.09
CA THR A 158 11.20 -16.31 4.49
C THR A 158 10.98 -15.07 5.34
N ALA A 159 10.59 -15.26 6.60
CA ALA A 159 10.38 -14.18 7.56
C ALA A 159 11.57 -13.20 7.63
N ALA A 160 12.78 -13.75 7.65
CA ALA A 160 14.03 -13.00 7.78
C ALA A 160 14.30 -12.05 6.60
N ASN A 161 13.82 -12.40 5.40
CA ASN A 161 14.15 -11.68 4.16
C ASN A 161 12.93 -10.99 3.52
N ALA A 162 11.78 -10.99 4.21
CA ALA A 162 10.52 -10.45 3.70
C ALA A 162 10.60 -8.97 3.32
N GLY A 163 11.44 -8.17 3.99
CA GLY A 163 11.65 -6.76 3.63
C GLY A 163 12.32 -6.54 2.27
N SER A 164 12.89 -7.59 1.66
CA SER A 164 13.47 -7.55 0.32
C SER A 164 12.51 -8.03 -0.78
N ALA A 165 11.29 -8.42 -0.41
CA ALA A 165 10.27 -8.85 -1.35
C ALA A 165 9.37 -7.68 -1.76
N TYR A 166 8.83 -7.78 -2.96
CA TYR A 166 7.68 -7.02 -3.38
C TYR A 166 6.41 -7.76 -2.94
N TYR A 167 5.40 -7.01 -2.53
CA TYR A 167 4.04 -7.54 -2.44
C TYR A 167 3.05 -6.55 -3.03
N ARG A 168 1.90 -7.07 -3.48
CA ARG A 168 0.77 -6.23 -3.85
C ARG A 168 -0.55 -6.77 -3.36
N ILE A 169 -1.43 -5.83 -3.07
CA ILE A 169 -2.85 -6.06 -2.81
C ILE A 169 -3.61 -5.38 -3.95
N THR A 170 -4.43 -6.13 -4.67
CA THR A 170 -5.25 -5.58 -5.77
C THR A 170 -6.69 -5.99 -5.56
N GLY A 171 -7.58 -5.03 -5.42
CA GLY A 171 -9.01 -5.26 -5.29
C GLY A 171 -9.84 -4.14 -5.94
N PRO A 172 -11.17 -4.27 -5.93
CA PRO A 172 -12.06 -3.30 -6.58
C PRO A 172 -11.97 -1.88 -6.02
N THR A 173 -11.59 -1.73 -4.75
CA THR A 173 -11.59 -0.45 -4.04
C THR A 173 -10.24 -0.08 -3.44
N VAL A 174 -9.19 -0.89 -3.67
CA VAL A 174 -7.86 -0.65 -3.12
C VAL A 174 -6.78 -1.30 -3.98
N VAL A 175 -5.71 -0.55 -4.24
CA VAL A 175 -4.43 -1.10 -4.69
C VAL A 175 -3.34 -0.64 -3.72
N ILE A 176 -2.56 -1.59 -3.23
CA ILE A 176 -1.36 -1.33 -2.42
C ILE A 176 -0.21 -2.08 -3.07
N GLU A 177 0.94 -1.42 -3.23
CA GLU A 177 2.18 -2.05 -3.63
C GLU A 177 3.31 -1.67 -2.66
N PHE A 178 4.15 -2.63 -2.33
CA PHE A 178 5.40 -2.44 -1.61
C PHE A 178 6.54 -2.93 -2.51
N SER A 179 7.52 -2.07 -2.79
CA SER A 179 8.64 -2.35 -3.68
C SER A 179 9.97 -1.88 -3.07
N PRO A 180 10.79 -2.79 -2.55
CA PRO A 180 12.16 -2.49 -2.15
C PRO A 180 13.09 -2.47 -3.38
N GLN A 181 14.04 -1.54 -3.42
CA GLN A 181 14.99 -1.40 -4.53
C GLN A 181 16.43 -1.39 -4.03
N SER A 182 17.28 -2.28 -4.52
CA SER A 182 18.70 -2.30 -4.11
C SER A 182 19.48 -1.08 -4.62
N MET A 183 19.34 -0.71 -5.90
CA MET A 183 20.21 0.28 -6.57
C MET A 183 21.72 0.06 -6.30
N GLY A 184 22.14 -1.20 -6.11
CA GLY A 184 23.52 -1.58 -5.76
C GLY A 184 23.83 -1.67 -4.26
N GLY A 185 22.85 -1.35 -3.39
CA GLY A 185 22.95 -1.44 -1.93
C GLY A 185 21.87 -2.34 -1.30
N ASP A 186 21.59 -2.11 -0.01
CA ASP A 186 20.55 -2.82 0.74
C ASP A 186 19.14 -2.40 0.28
N ALA A 187 18.41 -3.34 -0.34
CA ALA A 187 17.06 -3.10 -0.84
C ALA A 187 16.07 -2.76 0.28
N THR A 188 16.28 -3.27 1.50
CA THR A 188 15.42 -2.97 2.65
C THR A 188 15.57 -1.53 3.14
N ASN A 189 16.62 -0.84 2.68
CA ASN A 189 16.90 0.55 3.02
C ASN A 189 16.48 1.55 1.94
N HIS A 190 15.85 1.10 0.86
CA HIS A 190 15.32 1.94 -0.21
C HIS A 190 13.95 1.40 -0.64
N LEU A 191 12.90 2.01 -0.11
CA LEU A 191 11.55 1.45 -0.18
C LEU A 191 10.60 2.41 -0.89
N HIS A 192 9.72 1.84 -1.70
CA HIS A 192 8.59 2.54 -2.29
C HIS A 192 7.30 1.83 -1.93
N ASN A 193 6.31 2.64 -1.61
CA ASN A 193 5.02 2.16 -1.22
C ASN A 193 3.94 2.95 -1.91
N MET A 194 3.06 2.26 -2.63
CA MET A 194 1.99 2.88 -3.39
C MET A 194 0.64 2.55 -2.77
N TYR A 195 -0.25 3.55 -2.75
CA TYR A 195 -1.67 3.39 -2.43
C TYR A 195 -2.49 4.06 -3.53
N ARG A 196 -3.51 3.36 -4.04
CA ARG A 196 -4.49 3.88 -5.00
C ARG A 196 -5.90 3.40 -4.68
N GLU A 197 -6.88 4.14 -5.14
CA GLU A 197 -8.31 3.78 -5.10
C GLU A 197 -8.79 3.65 -6.55
N PRO A 198 -8.94 2.43 -7.09
CA PRO A 198 -9.41 2.23 -8.45
C PRO A 198 -10.69 3.04 -8.73
N GLY A 199 -10.61 3.92 -9.73
CA GLY A 199 -11.71 4.81 -10.12
C GLY A 199 -11.92 6.06 -9.25
N ASN A 200 -11.15 6.25 -8.17
CA ASN A 200 -11.26 7.41 -7.27
C ASN A 200 -9.91 8.07 -6.91
N ASP A 201 -8.84 7.78 -7.67
CA ASP A 201 -7.61 8.57 -7.59
C ASP A 201 -7.90 10.07 -7.78
N TYR A 202 -7.27 10.91 -6.96
CA TYR A 202 -7.50 12.37 -6.85
C TYR A 202 -8.96 12.76 -6.55
N GLY A 203 -9.74 11.85 -5.95
CA GLY A 203 -11.15 12.09 -5.64
C GLY A 203 -12.05 12.16 -6.88
N ALA A 204 -11.66 11.54 -8.00
CA ALA A 204 -12.38 11.62 -9.27
C ALA A 204 -13.86 11.20 -9.22
N ALA A 205 -14.29 10.45 -8.19
CA ALA A 205 -15.71 10.14 -7.99
C ALA A 205 -16.53 11.31 -7.39
N TRP A 206 -15.87 12.34 -6.86
CA TRP A 206 -16.49 13.48 -6.17
C TRP A 206 -16.28 14.82 -6.88
N THR A 207 -15.30 14.91 -7.78
CA THR A 207 -14.81 16.17 -8.36
C THR A 207 -15.21 16.38 -9.83
N LYS A 208 -16.24 15.65 -10.31
CA LYS A 208 -16.78 15.81 -11.67
C LYS A 208 -17.61 17.08 -11.82
#